data_AF-A0A7X4GLF3-F1
#
_entry.id   AF-A0A7X4GLF3-F1
#
_cell.length_a   1.000
_cell.length_b   1.000
_cell.length_c   1.000
_cell.angle_alpha   90.00
_cell.angle_beta   90.00
_cell.angle_gamma   90.00
#
_symmetry.space_group_name_H-M   'P 1'
#
loop_
_entity.id
_entity.type
_entity.pdbx_description
1 polymer ?
#
loop_
_entity_poly.entity_id
_entity_poly.type
_entity_poly.pdbx_seq_one_letter_code
_entity_poly.pdbx_strand_id
1 'polypeptide(L)'
;MDIVQRLESAWQTHADGHFEAALQEYSALFDEADAAALRLSYVLAAWAKLAEEYLPARQALVALRDRLTAELPAAPQLFHDIRVINDKLGDLQNTYHLFQSLPEALAQQNARAALPSIMACGDFELARRYLPHPEHHLALAAMQLNELKNKANVLTTEGMAELLADVFNYTTEVALVLDLLNGCGDTAAAAIARQQAVSLVQAPEARACVQAELDAPGTTLDAMVELQNSVTA
;
A
#
# COMPACT_ATOMS: atom_id res chain seq x y z
N MET A 1 -27.28 -0.07 11.55
CA MET A 1 -26.81 -0.75 10.33
C MET A 1 -25.32 -0.96 10.51
N ASP A 2 -24.80 -2.15 10.20
CA ASP A 2 -23.36 -2.42 10.31
C ASP A 2 -22.55 -1.55 9.34
N ILE A 3 -21.28 -1.25 9.63
CA ILE A 3 -20.42 -0.39 8.81
C ILE A 3 -20.29 -0.96 7.40
N VAL A 4 -20.19 -2.29 7.26
CA VAL A 4 -20.11 -2.96 5.95
C VAL A 4 -21.38 -2.70 5.13
N GLN A 5 -22.56 -2.86 5.74
CA GLN A 5 -23.84 -2.60 5.08
C GLN A 5 -24.02 -1.13 4.68
N ARG A 6 -23.51 -0.20 5.51
CA ARG A 6 -23.48 1.23 5.17
C ARG A 6 -22.57 1.52 4.00
N LEU A 7 -21.39 0.91 3.96
CA LEU A 7 -20.46 1.05 2.85
C LEU A 7 -21.05 0.51 1.53
N GLU A 8 -21.68 -0.66 1.57
CA GLU A 8 -22.38 -1.24 0.41
C GLU A 8 -23.53 -0.34 -0.07
N SER A 9 -24.34 0.17 0.84
CA SER A 9 -25.42 1.11 0.52
C SER A 9 -24.89 2.42 -0.08
N ALA A 10 -23.80 2.95 0.46
CA ALA A 10 -23.14 4.15 -0.06
C ALA A 10 -22.58 3.91 -1.47
N TRP A 11 -22.02 2.72 -1.71
CA TRP A 11 -21.56 2.29 -3.02
C TRP A 11 -22.68 2.20 -4.05
N GLN A 12 -23.84 1.64 -3.68
CA GLN A 12 -24.99 1.64 -4.58
C GLN A 12 -25.49 3.06 -4.88
N THR A 13 -25.54 3.91 -3.85
CA THR A 13 -25.91 5.33 -4.00
C THR A 13 -24.97 6.07 -4.95
N HIS A 14 -23.67 5.79 -4.86
CA HIS A 14 -22.65 6.27 -5.80
C HIS A 14 -22.93 5.75 -7.22
N ALA A 15 -23.12 4.44 -7.39
CA ALA A 15 -23.39 3.82 -8.70
C ALA A 15 -24.67 4.35 -9.37
N ASP A 16 -25.67 4.74 -8.58
CA ASP A 16 -26.92 5.33 -9.06
C ASP A 16 -26.79 6.83 -9.43
N GLY A 17 -25.59 7.42 -9.29
CA GLY A 17 -25.31 8.82 -9.63
C GLY A 17 -25.66 9.83 -8.53
N HIS A 18 -26.05 9.38 -7.34
CA HIS A 18 -26.38 10.24 -6.20
C HIS A 18 -25.11 10.64 -5.43
N PHE A 19 -24.18 11.29 -6.11
CA PHE A 19 -22.82 11.56 -5.64
C PHE A 19 -22.73 12.34 -4.32
N GLU A 20 -23.58 13.35 -4.14
CA GLU A 20 -23.58 14.15 -2.90
C GLU A 20 -23.98 13.30 -1.68
N ALA A 21 -24.98 12.44 -1.81
CA ALA A 21 -25.41 11.55 -0.74
C ALA A 21 -24.34 10.49 -0.42
N ALA A 22 -23.71 9.93 -1.46
CA ALA A 22 -22.60 9.01 -1.28
C ALA A 22 -21.40 9.67 -0.59
N LEU A 23 -21.06 10.91 -0.94
CA LEU A 23 -19.98 11.68 -0.30
C LEU A 23 -20.23 11.89 1.19
N GLN A 24 -21.45 12.27 1.56
CA GLN A 24 -21.84 12.47 2.95
C GLN A 24 -21.67 11.17 3.76
N GLU A 25 -22.08 10.04 3.18
CA GLU A 25 -21.96 8.74 3.84
C GLU A 25 -20.50 8.28 3.95
N TYR A 26 -19.67 8.42 2.91
CA TYR A 26 -18.24 8.08 3.01
C TYR A 26 -17.50 8.94 4.03
N SER A 27 -17.85 10.22 4.14
CA SER A 27 -17.27 11.13 5.13
C SER A 27 -17.64 10.69 6.56
N ALA A 28 -18.92 10.39 6.79
CA ALA A 28 -19.39 9.91 8.09
C ALA A 28 -18.76 8.57 8.47
N LEU A 29 -18.69 7.61 7.52
CA LEU A 29 -18.03 6.32 7.73
C LEU A 29 -16.55 6.46 8.04
N PHE A 30 -15.87 7.46 7.44
CA PHE A 30 -14.47 7.70 7.74
C PHE A 30 -14.27 8.16 9.19
N ASP A 31 -15.11 9.07 9.69
CA ASP A 31 -14.98 9.58 11.06
C ASP A 31 -15.46 8.56 12.12
N GLU A 32 -16.43 7.70 11.80
CA GLU A 32 -17.01 6.71 12.72
C GLU A 32 -16.24 5.38 12.79
N ALA A 33 -15.44 5.03 11.78
CA ALA A 33 -14.78 3.73 11.72
C ALA A 33 -13.57 3.67 12.67
N ASP A 34 -13.78 3.06 13.85
CA ASP A 34 -12.72 2.79 14.84
C ASP A 34 -11.59 1.91 14.28
N ALA A 35 -11.92 0.99 13.35
CA ALA A 35 -10.95 0.10 12.75
C ALA A 35 -10.21 0.79 11.58
N ALA A 36 -8.94 1.19 11.83
CA ALA A 36 -8.09 1.80 10.82
C ALA A 36 -7.99 0.99 9.51
N ALA A 37 -7.95 -0.35 9.60
CA ALA A 37 -7.92 -1.22 8.42
C ALA A 37 -9.16 -1.07 7.53
N LEU A 38 -10.36 -0.95 8.12
CA LEU A 38 -11.60 -0.78 7.37
C LEU A 38 -11.68 0.63 6.76
N ARG A 39 -11.37 1.62 7.59
CA ARG A 39 -11.40 3.05 7.23
C ARG A 39 -10.43 3.39 6.09
N LEU A 40 -9.17 2.99 6.22
CA LEU A 40 -8.11 3.38 5.29
C LEU A 40 -8.10 2.55 4.00
N SER A 41 -8.52 1.28 4.06
CA SER A 41 -8.49 0.41 2.88
C SER A 41 -9.79 0.46 2.09
N TYR A 42 -10.95 0.38 2.73
CA TYR A 42 -12.23 0.24 2.04
C TYR A 42 -12.96 1.58 1.88
N VAL A 43 -13.17 2.31 2.98
CA VAL A 43 -13.90 3.60 2.94
C VAL A 43 -13.15 4.61 2.06
N LEU A 44 -11.84 4.79 2.29
CA LEU A 44 -11.04 5.68 1.44
C LEU A 44 -10.93 5.21 0.00
N ALA A 45 -10.91 3.91 -0.30
CA ALA A 45 -10.92 3.45 -1.69
C ALA A 45 -12.25 3.78 -2.39
N ALA A 46 -13.38 3.60 -1.70
CA ALA A 46 -14.68 3.95 -2.23
C ALA A 46 -14.84 5.46 -2.45
N TRP A 47 -14.39 6.27 -1.48
CA TRP A 47 -14.37 7.72 -1.62
C TRP A 47 -13.42 8.17 -2.74
N ALA A 48 -12.23 7.58 -2.85
CA ALA A 48 -11.30 7.89 -3.93
C ALA A 48 -11.92 7.62 -5.31
N LYS A 49 -12.68 6.53 -5.46
CA LYS A 49 -13.41 6.25 -6.69
C LYS A 49 -14.45 7.33 -7.00
N LEU A 50 -15.24 7.73 -6.01
CA LEU A 50 -16.15 8.87 -6.18
C LEU A 50 -15.42 10.16 -6.57
N ALA A 51 -14.22 10.39 -6.02
CA ALA A 51 -13.40 11.56 -6.32
C ALA A 51 -12.79 11.56 -7.75
N GLU A 52 -12.77 10.42 -8.44
CA GLU A 52 -12.42 10.34 -9.87
C GLU A 52 -13.53 10.93 -10.75
N GLU A 53 -14.79 10.91 -10.30
CA GLU A 53 -15.98 11.26 -11.08
C GLU A 53 -16.67 12.56 -10.60
N TYR A 54 -16.52 12.89 -9.31
CA TYR A 54 -17.21 13.99 -8.65
C TYR A 54 -16.22 14.94 -7.96
N LEU A 55 -16.02 16.13 -8.53
CA LEU A 55 -15.04 17.12 -8.04
C LEU A 55 -15.22 17.50 -6.56
N PRO A 56 -16.44 17.70 -6.01
CA PRO A 56 -16.62 17.97 -4.59
C PRO A 56 -16.11 16.85 -3.68
N ALA A 57 -16.17 15.58 -4.10
CA ALA A 57 -15.59 14.48 -3.33
C ALA A 57 -14.07 14.57 -3.27
N ARG A 58 -13.41 14.95 -4.38
CA ARG A 58 -11.96 15.22 -4.39
C ARG A 58 -11.58 16.38 -3.49
N GLN A 59 -12.35 17.47 -3.52
CA GLN A 59 -12.15 18.64 -2.65
C GLN A 59 -12.29 18.27 -1.18
N ALA A 60 -13.25 17.43 -0.84
CA ALA A 60 -13.46 16.97 0.53
C ALA A 60 -12.31 16.06 1.03
N LEU A 61 -11.73 15.20 0.18
CA LEU A 61 -10.50 14.45 0.53
C LEU A 61 -9.30 15.37 0.77
N VAL A 62 -9.14 16.43 -0.03
CA VAL A 62 -8.10 17.44 0.18
C VAL A 62 -8.31 18.16 1.52
N ALA A 63 -9.55 18.58 1.81
CA ALA A 63 -9.88 19.22 3.08
C ALA A 63 -9.62 18.29 4.29
N LEU A 64 -9.95 17.00 4.16
CA LEU A 64 -9.64 15.98 5.17
C LEU A 64 -8.12 15.87 5.40
N ARG A 65 -7.33 15.74 4.33
CA ARG A 65 -5.87 15.71 4.41
C ARG A 65 -5.31 16.94 5.13
N ASP A 66 -5.76 18.12 4.75
CA ASP A 66 -5.25 19.38 5.29
C ASP A 66 -5.60 19.51 6.78
N ARG A 67 -6.81 19.07 7.18
CA ARG A 67 -7.22 18.97 8.59
C ARG A 67 -6.31 18.02 9.38
N LEU A 68 -6.10 16.79 8.92
CA LEU A 68 -5.24 15.82 9.60
C LEU A 68 -3.78 16.30 9.67
N THR A 69 -3.31 17.00 8.64
CA THR A 69 -1.97 17.60 8.61
C THR A 69 -1.80 18.67 9.69
N ALA A 70 -2.83 19.49 9.93
CA ALA A 70 -2.81 20.48 11.01
C ALA A 70 -2.81 19.83 12.41
N GLU A 71 -3.41 18.64 12.55
CA GLU A 71 -3.47 17.87 13.81
C GLU A 71 -2.20 17.04 14.08
N LEU A 72 -1.38 16.78 13.04
CA LEU A 72 -0.20 15.93 13.10
C LEU A 72 0.79 16.26 14.24
N PRO A 73 1.08 17.53 14.59
CA PRO A 73 1.99 17.83 15.71
C PRO A 73 1.51 17.28 17.06
N ALA A 74 0.18 17.17 17.26
CA ALA A 74 -0.41 16.61 18.46
C ALA A 74 -0.68 15.10 18.35
N ALA A 75 -0.79 14.58 17.13
CA ALA A 75 -1.11 13.18 16.83
C ALA A 75 -0.18 12.62 15.73
N PRO A 76 1.09 12.30 16.04
CA PRO A 76 2.06 11.83 15.05
C PRO A 76 1.66 10.58 14.27
N GLN A 77 0.79 9.74 14.84
CA GLN A 77 0.24 8.56 14.18
C GLN A 77 -0.58 8.90 12.92
N LEU A 78 -1.06 10.15 12.77
CA LEU A 78 -1.81 10.60 11.60
C LEU A 78 -0.97 10.64 10.32
N PHE A 79 0.36 10.57 10.40
CA PHE A 79 1.20 10.52 9.21
C PHE A 79 0.78 9.39 8.27
N HIS A 80 0.47 8.20 8.82
CA HIS A 80 0.05 7.06 8.03
C HIS A 80 -1.27 7.34 7.28
N ASP A 81 -2.26 7.92 7.97
CA ASP A 81 -3.56 8.29 7.37
C ASP A 81 -3.39 9.32 6.26
N ILE A 82 -2.62 10.38 6.51
CA ILE A 82 -2.35 11.44 5.56
C ILE A 82 -1.65 10.87 4.31
N ARG A 83 -0.68 10.00 4.51
CA ARG A 83 0.02 9.29 3.43
C ARG A 83 -0.96 8.48 2.59
N VAL A 84 -1.85 7.69 3.20
CA VAL A 84 -2.84 6.89 2.46
C VAL A 84 -3.78 7.81 1.67
N ILE A 85 -4.21 8.93 2.23
CA ILE A 85 -5.04 9.92 1.51
C ILE A 85 -4.27 10.50 0.32
N ASN A 86 -3.00 10.84 0.49
CA ASN A 86 -2.14 11.33 -0.59
C ASN A 86 -1.99 10.29 -1.71
N ASP A 87 -1.80 9.01 -1.37
CA ASP A 87 -1.74 7.92 -2.34
C ASP A 87 -3.04 7.86 -3.17
N LYS A 88 -4.20 7.95 -2.50
CA LYS A 88 -5.52 7.97 -3.17
C LYS A 88 -5.75 9.21 -4.04
N LEU A 89 -5.19 10.36 -3.65
CA LEU A 89 -5.25 11.58 -4.44
C LEU A 89 -4.26 11.58 -5.62
N GLY A 90 -3.32 10.63 -5.66
CA GLY A 90 -2.20 10.60 -6.61
C GLY A 90 -1.16 11.69 -6.33
N ASP A 91 -1.08 12.17 -5.09
CA ASP A 91 -0.30 13.34 -4.67
C ASP A 91 0.87 12.93 -3.76
N LEU A 92 1.76 12.11 -4.32
CA LEU A 92 2.93 11.59 -3.61
C LEU A 92 3.87 12.73 -3.15
N GLN A 93 3.87 13.86 -3.86
CA GLN A 93 4.67 15.03 -3.50
C GLN A 93 4.27 15.60 -2.14
N ASN A 94 2.99 15.58 -1.78
CA ASN A 94 2.54 16.02 -0.45
C ASN A 94 3.07 15.13 0.67
N THR A 95 3.13 13.80 0.48
CA THR A 95 3.76 12.90 1.46
C THR A 95 5.24 13.22 1.63
N TYR A 96 5.95 13.47 0.53
CA TYR A 96 7.37 13.84 0.57
C TYR A 96 7.62 15.13 1.36
N HIS A 97 6.91 16.22 1.04
CA HIS A 97 7.05 17.49 1.76
C HIS A 97 6.67 17.37 3.24
N LEU A 98 5.60 16.63 3.54
CA LEU A 98 5.21 16.37 4.93
C LEU A 98 6.30 15.62 5.68
N PHE A 99 6.86 14.57 5.06
CA PHE A 99 7.95 13.79 5.64
C PHE A 99 9.18 14.65 5.95
N GLN A 100 9.56 15.56 5.03
CA GLN A 100 10.68 16.48 5.25
C GLN A 100 10.46 17.47 6.40
N SER A 101 9.19 17.76 6.73
CA SER A 101 8.84 18.64 7.86
C SER A 101 8.84 17.93 9.21
N LEU A 102 8.92 16.60 9.23
CA LEU A 102 8.88 15.82 10.47
C LEU A 102 10.14 16.02 11.32
N PRO A 103 10.01 16.05 12.65
CA PRO A 103 11.15 15.85 13.55
C PRO A 103 11.85 14.51 13.27
N GLU A 104 13.18 14.47 13.41
CA GLU A 104 14.01 13.29 13.08
C GLU A 104 13.47 11.98 13.67
N ALA A 105 13.06 11.97 14.94
CA ALA A 105 12.53 10.78 15.59
C ALA A 105 11.25 10.25 14.91
N LEU A 106 10.37 11.14 14.44
CA LEU A 106 9.16 10.77 13.72
C LEU A 106 9.46 10.41 12.27
N ALA A 107 10.41 11.10 11.64
CA ALA A 107 10.89 10.74 10.30
C ALA A 107 11.44 9.30 10.29
N GLN A 108 12.28 8.93 11.25
CA GLN A 108 12.80 7.56 11.38
C GLN A 108 11.69 6.51 11.52
N GLN A 109 10.65 6.79 12.32
CA GLN A 109 9.52 5.86 12.50
C GLN A 109 8.68 5.70 11.23
N ASN A 110 8.53 6.76 10.44
CA ASN A 110 7.66 6.80 9.27
C ASN A 110 8.41 6.58 7.95
N ALA A 111 9.75 6.49 7.99
CA ALA A 111 10.60 6.49 6.81
C ALA A 111 10.22 5.41 5.81
N ARG A 112 10.05 4.17 6.27
CA ARG A 112 9.68 3.05 5.40
C ARG A 112 8.40 3.32 4.61
N ALA A 113 7.40 3.90 5.27
CA ALA A 113 6.14 4.24 4.62
C ALA A 113 6.28 5.41 3.63
N ALA A 114 7.19 6.35 3.88
CA ALA A 114 7.43 7.51 3.02
C ALA A 114 8.35 7.21 1.82
N LEU A 115 9.14 6.13 1.84
CA LEU A 115 10.13 5.79 0.80
C LEU A 115 9.54 5.82 -0.63
N PRO A 116 8.36 5.24 -0.94
CA PRO A 116 7.80 5.33 -2.28
C PRO A 116 7.60 6.78 -2.74
N SER A 117 7.10 7.65 -1.86
CA SER A 117 6.88 9.07 -2.17
C SER A 117 8.20 9.86 -2.32
N ILE A 118 9.20 9.55 -1.49
CA ILE A 118 10.54 10.13 -1.58
C ILE A 118 11.18 9.78 -2.93
N MET A 119 11.12 8.51 -3.32
CA MET A 119 11.68 8.02 -4.59
C MET A 119 10.91 8.54 -5.80
N ALA A 120 9.57 8.62 -5.73
CA ALA A 120 8.76 9.22 -6.78
C ALA A 120 9.09 10.71 -7.01
N CYS A 121 9.55 11.41 -5.98
CA CYS A 121 10.05 12.78 -6.09
C CYS A 121 11.53 12.87 -6.54
N GLY A 122 12.19 11.73 -6.76
CA GLY A 122 13.58 11.65 -7.23
C GLY A 122 14.65 11.83 -6.15
N ASP A 123 14.27 11.92 -4.88
CA ASP A 123 15.21 12.13 -3.77
C ASP A 123 15.81 10.79 -3.29
N PHE A 124 16.54 10.13 -4.19
CA PHE A 124 17.16 8.84 -3.93
C PHE A 124 18.27 8.91 -2.87
N GLU A 125 18.88 10.09 -2.68
CA GLU A 125 19.84 10.31 -1.59
C GLU A 125 19.16 10.27 -0.22
N LEU A 126 17.99 10.92 -0.05
CA LEU A 126 17.19 10.80 1.16
C LEU A 126 16.69 9.36 1.35
N ALA A 127 16.19 8.72 0.30
CA ALA A 127 15.73 7.34 0.38
C ALA A 127 16.87 6.39 0.83
N ARG A 128 18.08 6.54 0.28
CA ARG A 128 19.24 5.72 0.66
C ARG A 128 19.69 5.95 2.11
N ARG A 129 19.46 7.14 2.68
CA ARG A 129 19.72 7.38 4.11
C ARG A 129 18.83 6.56 5.03
N TYR A 130 17.57 6.35 4.65
CA TYR A 130 16.61 5.58 5.44
C TYR A 130 16.57 4.08 5.06
N LEU A 131 17.13 3.71 3.92
CA LEU A 131 17.36 2.31 3.53
C LEU A 131 18.83 2.09 3.12
N PRO A 132 19.78 2.14 4.07
CA PRO A 132 21.21 2.15 3.76
C PRO A 132 21.73 0.80 3.23
N HIS A 133 21.08 -0.31 3.60
CA HIS A 133 21.45 -1.68 3.23
C HIS A 133 20.29 -2.40 2.53
N PRO A 134 19.99 -2.08 1.26
CA PRO A 134 18.84 -2.64 0.54
C PRO A 134 18.89 -4.17 0.44
N GLU A 135 20.07 -4.76 0.33
CA GLU A 135 20.28 -6.21 0.31
C GLU A 135 19.92 -6.90 1.63
N HIS A 136 20.20 -6.24 2.76
CA HIS A 136 19.84 -6.76 4.08
C HIS A 136 18.32 -6.73 4.28
N HIS A 137 17.67 -5.66 3.83
CA HIS A 137 16.22 -5.53 3.83
C HIS A 137 15.55 -6.64 3.02
N LEU A 138 16.06 -6.89 1.81
CA LEU A 138 15.57 -7.98 0.95
C LEU A 138 15.69 -9.35 1.64
N ALA A 139 16.83 -9.62 2.30
CA ALA A 139 17.04 -10.87 3.02
C ALA A 139 16.04 -11.05 4.18
N LEU A 140 15.77 -10.00 4.95
CA LEU A 140 14.77 -10.04 6.03
C LEU A 140 13.35 -10.26 5.49
N ALA A 141 12.98 -9.59 4.40
CA ALA A 141 11.67 -9.77 3.77
C ALA A 141 11.49 -11.22 3.25
N ALA A 142 12.53 -11.80 2.65
CA ALA A 142 12.51 -13.19 2.20
C ALA A 142 12.42 -14.18 3.37
N MET A 143 13.13 -13.92 4.47
CA MET A 143 13.01 -14.72 5.70
C MET A 143 11.58 -14.73 6.23
N GLN A 144 10.90 -13.58 6.27
CA GLN A 144 9.51 -13.47 6.71
C GLN A 144 8.57 -14.29 5.82
N LEU A 145 8.68 -14.17 4.49
CA LEU A 145 7.89 -14.98 3.55
C LEU A 145 8.11 -16.49 3.78
N ASN A 146 9.36 -16.92 3.97
CA ASN A 146 9.70 -18.32 4.22
C ASN A 146 9.10 -18.83 5.55
N GLU A 147 9.10 -18.00 6.61
CA GLU A 147 8.51 -18.35 7.90
C GLU A 147 6.99 -18.47 7.84
N LEU A 148 6.31 -17.57 7.13
CA LEU A 148 4.86 -17.58 6.95
C LEU A 148 4.41 -18.78 6.12
N LYS A 149 5.13 -19.07 5.03
CA LYS A 149 4.84 -20.22 4.16
C LYS A 149 4.85 -21.55 4.88
N ASN A 150 5.71 -21.73 5.89
CA ASN A 150 5.79 -22.95 6.69
C ASN A 150 4.50 -23.23 7.49
N LYS A 151 3.60 -22.25 7.62
CA LYS A 151 2.33 -22.36 8.33
C LYS A 151 1.13 -22.56 7.39
N ALA A 152 1.23 -22.13 6.13
CA ALA A 152 0.13 -22.13 5.18
C ALA A 152 -0.06 -23.48 4.47
N ASN A 153 -1.30 -23.99 4.45
CA ASN A 153 -1.68 -25.15 3.66
C ASN A 153 -2.16 -24.75 2.25
N VAL A 154 -1.25 -24.74 1.28
CA VAL A 154 -1.53 -24.32 -0.11
C VAL A 154 -2.48 -25.23 -0.90
N LEU A 155 -2.91 -26.35 -0.31
CA LEU A 155 -3.92 -27.22 -0.91
C LEU A 155 -5.35 -26.71 -0.66
N THR A 156 -5.53 -25.71 0.21
CA THR A 156 -6.83 -25.05 0.43
C THR A 156 -6.86 -23.70 -0.25
N THR A 157 -8.06 -23.23 -0.60
CA THR A 157 -8.25 -21.89 -1.15
C THR A 157 -7.75 -20.81 -0.18
N GLU A 158 -8.03 -20.98 1.11
CA GLU A 158 -7.56 -20.07 2.16
C GLU A 158 -6.03 -20.00 2.21
N GLY A 159 -5.34 -21.15 2.24
CA GLY A 159 -3.88 -21.17 2.29
C GLY A 159 -3.22 -20.70 0.98
N MET A 160 -3.90 -20.82 -0.16
CA MET A 160 -3.45 -20.20 -1.41
C MET A 160 -3.62 -18.67 -1.37
N ALA A 161 -4.74 -18.17 -0.84
CA ALA A 161 -4.97 -16.74 -0.68
C ALA A 161 -3.94 -16.11 0.27
N GLU A 162 -3.62 -16.77 1.39
CA GLU A 162 -2.54 -16.38 2.30
C GLU A 162 -1.19 -16.33 1.58
N LEU A 163 -0.85 -17.37 0.81
CA LEU A 163 0.40 -17.39 0.04
C LEU A 163 0.49 -16.21 -0.93
N LEU A 164 -0.56 -15.94 -1.70
CA LEU A 164 -0.55 -14.85 -2.68
C LEU A 164 -0.41 -13.49 -1.99
N ALA A 165 -1.08 -13.29 -0.85
CA ALA A 165 -0.94 -12.08 -0.04
C ALA A 165 0.49 -11.91 0.49
N ASP A 166 1.11 -12.98 0.99
CA ASP A 166 2.50 -12.95 1.47
C ASP A 166 3.49 -12.68 0.34
N VAL A 167 3.28 -13.28 -0.83
CA VAL A 167 4.08 -13.02 -2.04
C VAL A 167 3.91 -11.57 -2.50
N PHE A 168 2.69 -11.04 -2.49
CA PHE A 168 2.41 -9.64 -2.84
C PHE A 168 3.15 -8.67 -1.90
N ASN A 169 3.09 -8.93 -0.60
CA ASN A 169 3.81 -8.14 0.40
C ASN A 169 5.32 -8.21 0.15
N TYR A 170 5.87 -9.40 -0.07
CA TYR A 170 7.30 -9.56 -0.35
C TYR A 170 7.72 -8.84 -1.63
N THR A 171 7.00 -9.02 -2.73
CA THR A 171 7.32 -8.41 -4.03
C THR A 171 7.20 -6.88 -4.01
N THR A 172 6.33 -6.32 -3.15
CA THR A 172 6.30 -4.88 -2.86
C THR A 172 7.63 -4.40 -2.25
N GLU A 173 8.21 -5.16 -1.31
CA GLU A 173 9.53 -4.85 -0.74
C GLU A 173 10.67 -5.04 -1.74
N VAL A 174 10.55 -6.04 -2.64
CA VAL A 174 11.51 -6.22 -3.74
C VAL A 174 11.48 -5.00 -4.66
N ALA A 175 10.29 -4.56 -5.09
CA ALA A 175 10.13 -3.39 -5.95
C ALA A 175 10.77 -2.14 -5.31
N LEU A 176 10.51 -1.91 -4.02
CA LEU A 176 11.12 -0.81 -3.25
C LEU A 176 12.66 -0.81 -3.34
N VAL A 177 13.29 -1.98 -3.13
CA VAL A 177 14.75 -2.14 -3.20
C VAL A 177 15.26 -1.91 -4.62
N LEU A 178 14.59 -2.46 -5.63
CA LEU A 178 14.99 -2.33 -7.03
C LEU A 178 14.88 -0.88 -7.49
N ASP A 179 13.80 -0.18 -7.15
CA ASP A 179 13.57 1.22 -7.48
C ASP A 179 14.63 2.12 -6.85
N LEU A 180 14.99 1.88 -5.58
CA LEU A 180 16.06 2.60 -4.91
C LEU A 180 17.40 2.41 -5.63
N LEU A 181 17.80 1.15 -5.88
CA LEU A 181 19.09 0.86 -6.50
C LEU A 181 19.17 1.43 -7.91
N ASN A 182 18.11 1.27 -8.72
CA ASN A 182 18.05 1.85 -10.06
C ASN A 182 18.09 3.38 -10.03
N GLY A 183 17.35 4.00 -9.10
CA GLY A 183 17.33 5.45 -8.93
C GLY A 183 18.65 6.05 -8.45
N CYS A 184 19.43 5.30 -7.66
CA CYS A 184 20.81 5.64 -7.33
C CYS A 184 21.79 5.43 -8.51
N GLY A 185 21.36 4.80 -9.60
CA GLY A 185 22.23 4.40 -10.72
C GLY A 185 22.99 3.09 -10.51
N ASP A 186 22.73 2.37 -9.41
CA ASP A 186 23.34 1.08 -9.06
C ASP A 186 22.70 -0.09 -9.83
N THR A 187 22.58 0.01 -11.16
CA THR A 187 21.81 -0.95 -11.98
C THR A 187 22.35 -2.38 -11.91
N ALA A 188 23.67 -2.56 -11.75
CA ALA A 188 24.28 -3.86 -11.53
C ALA A 188 23.86 -4.47 -10.19
N ALA A 189 23.79 -3.66 -9.12
CA ALA A 189 23.31 -4.11 -7.82
C ALA A 189 21.81 -4.43 -7.88
N ALA A 190 21.02 -3.65 -8.60
CA ALA A 190 19.59 -3.95 -8.82
C ALA A 190 19.39 -5.29 -9.54
N ALA A 191 20.20 -5.59 -10.56
CA ALA A 191 20.14 -6.87 -11.26
C ALA A 191 20.50 -8.06 -10.35
N ILE A 192 21.52 -7.89 -9.49
CA ILE A 192 21.89 -8.89 -8.47
C ILE A 192 20.77 -9.06 -7.45
N ALA A 193 20.21 -7.97 -6.93
CA ALA A 193 19.11 -7.97 -5.97
C ALA A 193 17.87 -8.68 -6.54
N ARG A 194 17.54 -8.46 -7.82
CA ARG A 194 16.43 -9.15 -8.49
C ARG A 194 16.62 -10.67 -8.52
N GLN A 195 17.83 -11.14 -8.85
CA GLN A 195 18.16 -12.57 -8.82
C GLN A 195 18.14 -13.13 -7.38
N GLN A 196 18.70 -12.38 -6.44
CA GLN A 196 18.70 -12.73 -5.02
C GLN A 196 17.27 -12.88 -4.50
N ALA A 197 16.37 -11.97 -4.85
CA ALA A 197 14.99 -11.95 -4.41
C ALA A 197 14.26 -13.27 -4.72
N VAL A 198 14.54 -13.88 -5.89
CA VAL A 198 13.99 -15.18 -6.26
C VAL A 198 14.71 -16.32 -5.52
N SER A 199 16.05 -16.28 -5.48
CA SER A 199 16.86 -17.36 -4.90
C SER A 199 16.67 -17.55 -3.38
N LEU A 200 16.34 -16.47 -2.66
CA LEU A 200 16.16 -16.48 -1.21
C LEU A 200 14.83 -17.13 -0.78
N VAL A 201 13.85 -17.23 -1.68
CA VAL A 201 12.56 -17.87 -1.41
C VAL A 201 12.73 -19.38 -1.49
N GLN A 202 12.45 -20.08 -0.40
CA GLN A 202 12.74 -21.51 -0.26
C GLN A 202 11.68 -22.40 -0.90
N ALA A 203 10.41 -22.06 -0.69
CA ALA A 203 9.29 -22.83 -1.21
C ALA A 203 9.16 -22.66 -2.74
N PRO A 204 9.09 -23.76 -3.52
CA PRO A 204 8.99 -23.69 -4.97
C PRO A 204 7.79 -22.90 -5.49
N GLU A 205 6.63 -23.03 -4.84
CA GLU A 205 5.38 -22.37 -5.23
C GLU A 205 5.48 -20.86 -5.02
N ALA A 206 5.95 -20.43 -3.84
CA ALA A 206 6.19 -19.02 -3.54
C ALA A 206 7.23 -18.43 -4.49
N ARG A 207 8.31 -19.17 -4.75
CA ARG A 207 9.37 -18.74 -5.69
C ARG A 207 8.82 -18.55 -7.10
N ALA A 208 7.94 -19.43 -7.56
CA ALA A 208 7.32 -19.32 -8.87
C ALA A 208 6.43 -18.06 -8.97
N CYS A 209 5.62 -17.77 -7.95
CA CYS A 209 4.82 -16.55 -7.91
C CYS A 209 5.69 -15.29 -7.91
N VAL A 210 6.77 -15.26 -7.10
CA VAL A 210 7.73 -14.14 -7.09
C VAL A 210 8.39 -13.95 -8.46
N GLN A 211 8.83 -15.04 -9.10
CA GLN A 211 9.42 -14.95 -10.44
C GLN A 211 8.41 -14.41 -11.46
N ALA A 212 7.17 -14.89 -11.43
CA ALA A 212 6.11 -14.42 -12.32
C ALA A 212 5.82 -12.93 -12.12
N GLU A 213 5.71 -12.46 -10.87
CA GLU A 213 5.53 -11.05 -10.55
C GLU A 213 6.69 -10.18 -11.06
N LEU A 214 7.93 -10.66 -10.92
CA LEU A 214 9.10 -9.94 -11.39
C LEU A 214 9.23 -9.91 -12.91
N ASP A 215 8.68 -10.89 -13.62
CA ASP A 215 8.69 -10.94 -15.08
C ASP A 215 7.52 -10.16 -15.69
N ALA A 216 6.36 -10.16 -15.02
CA ALA A 216 5.15 -9.44 -15.39
C ALA A 216 4.46 -8.87 -14.13
N PRO A 217 4.77 -7.61 -13.76
CA PRO A 217 4.15 -6.96 -12.61
C PRO A 217 2.62 -6.95 -12.70
N GLY A 218 1.94 -7.25 -11.61
CA GLY A 218 0.48 -7.40 -11.51
C GLY A 218 -0.01 -8.85 -11.51
N THR A 219 0.82 -9.82 -11.90
CA THR A 219 0.43 -11.24 -12.00
C THR A 219 -0.09 -11.80 -10.66
N THR A 220 0.48 -11.40 -9.53
CA THR A 220 0.04 -11.85 -8.21
C THR A 220 -1.34 -11.31 -7.86
N LEU A 221 -1.61 -10.04 -8.17
CA LEU A 221 -2.93 -9.43 -7.95
C LEU A 221 -3.99 -10.06 -8.84
N ASP A 222 -3.67 -10.31 -10.10
CA ASP A 222 -4.58 -11.01 -11.02
C ASP A 222 -4.94 -12.40 -10.49
N ALA A 223 -3.95 -13.17 -10.01
CA ALA A 223 -4.18 -14.47 -9.40
C ALA A 223 -5.03 -14.39 -8.13
N MET A 224 -4.87 -13.35 -7.30
CA MET A 224 -5.73 -13.12 -6.13
C MET A 224 -7.18 -12.87 -6.52
N VAL A 225 -7.41 -12.05 -7.55
CA VAL A 225 -8.76 -11.75 -8.08
C VAL A 225 -9.41 -13.00 -8.67
N GLU A 226 -8.68 -13.79 -9.46
CA GLU A 226 -9.16 -15.06 -10.02
C GLU A 226 -9.55 -16.05 -8.92
N LEU A 227 -8.71 -16.18 -7.89
CA LEU A 227 -9.00 -17.04 -6.75
C LEU A 227 -10.27 -16.59 -6.02
N GLN A 228 -10.43 -15.30 -5.76
CA GLN A 228 -11.63 -14.76 -5.12
C GLN A 228 -12.88 -15.04 -5.93
N ASN A 229 -12.83 -14.83 -7.25
CA ASN A 229 -13.96 -15.09 -8.15
C ASN A 229 -14.35 -16.58 -8.18
N SER A 230 -13.38 -17.49 -8.05
CA SER A 230 -13.62 -18.94 -8.04
C SER A 230 -14.34 -19.44 -6.77
N VAL A 231 -14.26 -18.70 -5.67
CA VAL A 231 -14.94 -19.02 -4.41
C VAL A 231 -16.38 -18.51 -4.40
N THR A 232 -16.65 -17.43 -5.13
CA THR A 232 -17.96 -16.78 -5.20
C THR A 232 -18.88 -17.33 -6.30
N ALA A 233 -18.35 -18.17 -7.20
CA ALA A 233 -19.08 -18.80 -8.31
C ALA A 233 -19.68 -20.17 -7.92
#